data_AF-A0A7X0UXI2-F1
#
_entry.id   AF-A0A7X0UXI2-F1
#
_cell.length_a   1.000
_cell.length_b   1.000
_cell.length_c   1.000
_cell.angle_alpha   90.00
_cell.angle_beta   90.00
_cell.angle_gamma   90.00
#
_symmetry.space_group_name_H-M   'P 1'
#
loop_
_entity.id
_entity.type
_entity.pdbx_description
1 polymer ?
#
loop_
_entity_poly.entity_id
_entity_poly.type
_entity_poly.pdbx_seq_one_letter_code
_entity_poly.pdbx_strand_id
1 'polypeptide(L)'
;MISPLPPDVHPSSAAAAPARPGGGTRLRDRVVDRLGLARHWQWWLIASMLLVVLLAVLREPIGGLLWPETRSEALRAEAERALAEGRLSAADGSGARELFEAALAMDPDRREASRGLAQVAAAALVQARVALAEDRLDDARAGLALARALSVPKAEAEALEDALRRREAGHAGLDELLAAAEAARQRGHLDGDANAALPLYARALAIEPTHAGALRGREDALAELLGGAREALRRGDLGAAAQRIELARRHDGGHVDLPDTLARMTEETDAVRRRAHAALARGQLERALDGYNALLALDAADAAAQDGVQAVASAYAGRASRLAADFDFARAQVALARAQEIAPDAVGVLAAEARMTRARRNSARLATPLPAAERDRRVRQLLDAAEAARARGNLLSPPGESAFDSIARARALAPQSRAVRAASARLLPDARDCYERELRANSLGRARACLDARAALGEDPGELAAARTRLAQRWLAVGNERLGAGEIERAQRALVLARAIDPGVPGLDDFRQRLRAAGAAGD
;
A
#
# COMPACT_ATOMS: atom_id res chain seq x y z
N MET A 1 40.43 -1.41 -25.72
CA MET A 1 40.43 -0.83 -27.07
C MET A 1 40.03 0.63 -26.95
N ILE A 2 40.93 1.52 -27.38
CA ILE A 2 40.66 2.82 -28.01
C ILE A 2 40.34 4.03 -27.07
N SER A 3 41.43 4.71 -26.68
CA SER A 3 41.62 6.18 -26.58
C SER A 3 41.08 6.94 -27.83
N PRO A 4 40.86 8.29 -27.88
CA PRO A 4 41.78 9.34 -27.37
C PRO A 4 41.21 10.72 -26.91
N LEU A 5 41.89 11.36 -25.94
CA LEU A 5 42.76 12.56 -25.99
C LEU A 5 42.45 13.79 -26.93
N PRO A 6 43.03 15.01 -26.66
CA PRO A 6 42.40 16.34 -26.49
C PRO A 6 42.81 17.34 -27.63
N PRO A 7 42.73 18.70 -27.50
CA PRO A 7 43.84 19.49 -26.87
C PRO A 7 43.52 20.91 -26.31
N ASP A 8 44.47 21.40 -25.49
CA ASP A 8 45.10 22.75 -25.37
C ASP A 8 44.31 24.08 -25.50
N VAL A 9 44.59 25.02 -24.58
CA VAL A 9 45.43 26.24 -24.78
C VAL A 9 45.20 27.27 -23.63
N HIS A 10 46.32 27.69 -23.01
CA HIS A 10 46.54 28.75 -21.99
C HIS A 10 46.37 30.20 -22.57
N PRO A 11 46.74 31.36 -21.93
CA PRO A 11 47.38 31.63 -20.63
C PRO A 11 46.91 32.91 -19.84
N SER A 12 47.61 33.16 -18.72
CA SER A 12 47.98 34.47 -18.12
C SER A 12 46.94 35.26 -17.31
N SER A 13 47.29 35.99 -16.24
CA SER A 13 48.48 36.11 -15.38
C SER A 13 48.22 37.17 -14.29
N ALA A 14 48.84 36.96 -13.12
CA ALA A 14 49.28 37.93 -12.08
C ALA A 14 48.20 38.53 -11.15
N ALA A 15 48.37 38.57 -9.83
CA ALA A 15 49.55 38.99 -9.08
C ALA A 15 49.44 38.66 -7.58
N ALA A 16 50.55 38.28 -6.94
CA ALA A 16 51.04 38.86 -5.66
C ALA A 16 52.28 38.10 -5.15
N ALA A 17 53.30 38.88 -4.80
CA ALA A 17 54.67 38.54 -4.35
C ALA A 17 54.71 38.06 -2.86
N PRO A 18 55.85 37.97 -2.12
CA PRO A 18 57.26 38.24 -2.47
C PRO A 18 58.32 37.26 -1.88
N ALA A 19 59.52 37.23 -2.47
CA ALA A 19 60.75 36.84 -1.76
C ALA A 19 62.02 37.38 -2.45
N ARG A 20 62.84 38.12 -1.68
CA ARG A 20 64.30 38.34 -1.87
C ARG A 20 65.02 37.14 -1.20
N PRO A 21 66.31 36.79 -1.48
CA PRO A 21 67.43 37.72 -1.69
C PRO A 21 68.58 37.25 -2.63
N GLY A 22 69.54 38.15 -2.84
CA GLY A 22 70.97 37.79 -2.87
C GLY A 22 71.67 37.70 -4.23
N GLY A 23 72.77 38.45 -4.34
CA GLY A 23 73.97 37.96 -5.02
C GLY A 23 74.39 38.63 -6.33
N GLY A 24 75.57 39.28 -6.29
CA GLY A 24 76.59 39.01 -7.30
C GLY A 24 76.77 39.98 -8.46
N THR A 25 77.60 41.00 -8.23
CA THR A 25 78.78 41.38 -9.04
C THR A 25 78.76 41.27 -10.58
N ARG A 26 79.09 42.36 -11.28
CA ARG A 26 80.38 42.56 -12.01
C ARG A 26 80.34 43.80 -12.93
N LEU A 27 81.23 44.75 -12.61
CA LEU A 27 82.25 45.37 -13.48
C LEU A 27 81.88 45.73 -14.93
N ARG A 28 81.93 47.04 -15.24
CA ARG A 28 82.84 47.59 -16.27
C ARG A 28 82.93 49.13 -16.27
N ASP A 29 84.12 49.59 -15.93
CA ASP A 29 84.92 50.74 -16.43
C ASP A 29 84.24 51.78 -17.36
N ARG A 30 84.37 53.08 -17.06
CA ARG A 30 85.55 53.89 -17.40
C ARG A 30 85.44 55.34 -16.87
N VAL A 31 86.58 55.78 -16.35
CA VAL A 31 87.02 57.11 -15.95
C VAL A 31 87.02 58.08 -17.15
N VAL A 32 86.57 59.34 -16.98
CA VAL A 32 87.38 60.55 -17.28
C VAL A 32 86.94 61.71 -16.37
N ASP A 33 87.98 62.33 -15.85
CA ASP A 33 88.13 63.43 -14.91
C ASP A 33 87.66 64.82 -15.43
N ARG A 34 87.29 65.65 -14.44
CA ARG A 34 87.48 67.12 -14.35
C ARG A 34 86.71 68.05 -15.30
N LEU A 35 85.93 68.95 -14.70
CA LEU A 35 86.33 70.35 -14.44
C LEU A 35 85.11 71.09 -13.86
N GLY A 36 85.25 71.62 -12.65
CA GLY A 36 84.20 72.39 -12.01
C GLY A 36 84.01 73.76 -12.65
N LEU A 37 82.74 74.18 -12.74
CA LEU A 37 82.31 75.59 -12.70
C LEU A 37 80.79 75.63 -12.43
N ALA A 38 80.40 76.51 -11.50
CA ALA A 38 79.06 77.05 -11.24
C ALA A 38 78.01 76.17 -10.50
N ARG A 39 78.16 76.17 -9.16
CA ARG A 39 77.28 75.61 -8.12
C ARG A 39 75.91 76.30 -7.96
N HIS A 40 75.23 76.79 -9.00
CA HIS A 40 73.92 77.48 -8.86
C HIS A 40 72.79 77.01 -9.81
N TRP A 41 73.06 76.16 -10.81
CA TRP A 41 72.01 75.68 -11.73
C TRP A 41 71.18 74.50 -11.17
N GLN A 42 71.77 73.69 -10.29
CA GLN A 42 71.06 72.59 -9.61
C GLN A 42 69.94 73.10 -8.68
N TRP A 43 70.11 74.28 -8.05
CA TRP A 43 69.05 74.92 -7.26
C TRP A 43 67.94 75.49 -8.15
N TRP A 44 68.25 75.94 -9.37
CA TRP A 44 67.22 76.36 -10.33
C TRP A 44 66.46 75.19 -10.93
N LEU A 45 67.11 74.05 -11.20
CA LEU A 45 66.42 72.83 -11.61
C LEU A 45 65.59 72.23 -10.48
N ILE A 46 66.10 72.20 -9.25
CA ILE A 46 65.33 71.72 -8.10
C ILE A 46 64.18 72.68 -7.82
N ALA A 47 64.38 74.00 -7.84
CA ALA A 47 63.30 74.98 -7.67
C ALA A 47 62.30 74.95 -8.82
N SER A 48 62.73 74.75 -10.06
CA SER A 48 61.87 74.52 -11.23
C SER A 48 61.06 73.24 -11.07
N MET A 49 61.70 72.14 -10.64
CA MET A 49 61.03 70.86 -10.43
C MET A 49 60.08 70.94 -9.23
N LEU A 50 60.46 71.60 -8.14
CA LEU A 50 59.60 71.88 -7.00
C LEU A 50 58.46 72.82 -7.39
N LEU A 51 58.68 73.81 -8.25
CA LEU A 51 57.65 74.73 -8.73
C LEU A 51 56.67 74.01 -9.68
N VAL A 52 57.15 73.12 -10.54
CA VAL A 52 56.32 72.29 -11.42
C VAL A 52 55.54 71.26 -10.60
N VAL A 53 56.16 70.63 -9.61
CA VAL A 53 55.48 69.71 -8.68
C VAL A 53 54.50 70.47 -7.79
N LEU A 54 54.85 71.67 -7.31
CA LEU A 54 53.97 72.54 -6.52
C LEU A 54 52.79 73.04 -7.37
N LEU A 55 53.02 73.43 -8.62
CA LEU A 55 51.95 73.80 -9.57
C LEU A 55 51.08 72.61 -9.96
N ALA A 56 51.63 71.39 -10.02
CA ALA A 56 50.87 70.16 -10.28
C ALA A 56 50.01 69.75 -9.07
N VAL A 57 50.55 69.89 -7.85
CA VAL A 57 49.86 69.54 -6.60
C VAL A 57 48.87 70.63 -6.16
N LEU A 58 49.14 71.92 -6.43
CA LEU A 58 48.20 73.02 -6.19
C LEU A 58 47.19 73.25 -7.32
N ARG A 59 47.25 72.48 -8.42
CA ARG A 59 46.30 72.62 -9.54
C ARG A 59 44.87 72.25 -9.14
N GLU A 60 44.71 71.24 -8.30
CA GLU A 60 43.39 70.75 -7.85
C GLU A 60 42.66 71.71 -6.89
N PRO A 61 43.29 72.32 -5.86
CA PRO A 61 42.59 73.23 -4.95
C PRO A 61 42.32 74.62 -5.55
N ILE A 62 43.15 75.12 -6.46
CA ILE A 62 42.99 76.48 -7.04
C ILE A 62 41.97 76.47 -8.19
N GLY A 63 41.88 75.39 -8.97
CA GLY A 63 40.85 75.23 -10.01
C GLY A 63 39.43 75.21 -9.45
N GLY A 64 39.24 74.63 -8.26
CA GLY A 64 37.94 74.56 -7.59
C GLY A 64 37.48 75.87 -6.92
N LEU A 65 38.37 76.86 -6.75
CA LEU A 65 38.04 78.13 -6.09
C LEU A 65 37.76 79.27 -7.08
N LEU A 66 38.17 79.12 -8.35
CA LEU A 66 38.06 80.17 -9.37
C LEU A 66 37.06 79.87 -10.50
N TRP A 67 36.63 78.61 -10.71
CA TRP A 67 35.66 78.25 -11.76
C TRP A 67 34.60 77.22 -11.29
N PRO A 68 33.34 77.63 -11.06
CA PRO A 68 32.24 76.71 -10.73
C PRO A 68 31.95 75.67 -11.85
N GLU A 69 32.36 75.92 -13.09
CA GLU A 69 32.11 75.02 -14.24
C GLU A 69 32.83 73.66 -14.15
N THR A 70 34.00 73.59 -13.49
CA THR A 70 34.80 72.35 -13.43
C THR A 70 34.25 71.32 -12.46
N ARG A 71 33.62 71.78 -11.35
CA ARG A 71 33.05 70.91 -10.32
C ARG A 71 31.74 70.26 -10.78
N SER A 72 30.90 70.98 -11.51
CA SER A 72 29.69 70.43 -12.13
C SER A 72 30.01 69.36 -13.18
N GLU A 73 31.10 69.52 -13.94
CA GLU A 73 31.55 68.53 -14.92
C GLU A 73 32.10 67.26 -14.25
N ALA A 74 32.84 67.40 -13.14
CA ALA A 74 33.32 66.27 -12.36
C ALA A 74 32.15 65.46 -11.75
N LEU A 75 31.17 66.14 -11.12
CA LEU A 75 29.97 65.49 -10.57
C LEU A 75 29.17 64.77 -11.65
N ARG A 76 29.06 65.33 -12.86
CA ARG A 76 28.40 64.67 -14.00
C ARG A 76 29.14 63.42 -14.45
N ALA A 77 30.47 63.47 -14.56
CA ALA A 77 31.27 62.32 -14.94
C ALA A 77 31.20 61.20 -13.90
N GLU A 78 31.08 61.54 -12.61
CA GLU A 78 30.82 60.59 -11.53
C GLU A 78 29.40 60.03 -11.61
N ALA A 79 28.39 60.86 -11.89
CA ALA A 79 27.01 60.43 -12.07
C ALA A 79 26.84 59.45 -13.25
N GLU A 80 27.51 59.72 -14.38
CA GLU A 80 27.53 58.84 -15.56
C GLU A 80 28.17 57.49 -15.24
N ARG A 81 29.23 57.47 -14.41
CA ARG A 81 29.83 56.22 -13.92
C ARG A 81 28.89 55.47 -12.99
N ALA A 82 28.26 56.16 -12.03
CA ALA A 82 27.28 55.55 -11.13
C ALA A 82 26.08 54.95 -11.89
N LEU A 83 25.62 55.63 -12.95
CA LEU A 83 24.58 55.14 -13.84
C LEU A 83 25.03 53.89 -14.62
N ALA A 84 26.25 53.90 -15.17
CA ALA A 84 26.81 52.74 -15.87
C ALA A 84 27.03 51.53 -14.95
N GLU A 85 27.32 51.77 -13.67
CA GLU A 85 27.45 50.75 -12.62
C GLU A 85 26.09 50.26 -12.09
N GLY A 86 24.96 50.84 -12.53
CA GLY A 86 23.62 50.49 -12.07
C GLY A 86 23.27 51.03 -10.68
N ARG A 87 24.09 51.92 -10.10
CA ARG A 87 23.80 52.60 -8.82
C ARG A 87 22.91 53.82 -9.04
N LEU A 88 21.62 53.57 -9.29
CA LEU A 88 20.69 54.63 -9.69
C LEU A 88 20.36 55.62 -8.57
N SER A 89 20.32 55.16 -7.32
CA SER A 89 20.15 55.99 -6.12
C SER A 89 20.88 55.35 -4.95
N ALA A 90 21.49 56.18 -4.11
CA ALA A 90 22.15 55.73 -2.89
C ALA A 90 22.00 56.77 -1.77
N ALA A 91 21.70 56.28 -0.55
CA ALA A 91 21.45 57.15 0.61
C ALA A 91 22.70 57.91 1.08
N ASP A 92 23.89 57.44 0.71
CA ASP A 92 25.18 58.11 0.99
C ASP A 92 25.51 59.23 -0.02
N GLY A 93 24.61 59.49 -0.98
CA GLY A 93 24.78 60.51 -2.01
C GLY A 93 25.65 60.09 -3.20
N SER A 94 26.14 58.83 -3.23
CA SER A 94 26.97 58.31 -4.32
C SER A 94 26.17 57.81 -5.53
N GLY A 95 24.84 57.88 -5.47
CA GLY A 95 23.95 57.41 -6.52
C GLY A 95 23.87 58.38 -7.70
N ALA A 96 23.59 57.84 -8.89
CA ALA A 96 23.47 58.62 -10.12
C ALA A 96 22.44 59.75 -9.98
N ARG A 97 21.28 59.48 -9.35
CA ARG A 97 20.27 60.49 -9.07
C ARG A 97 20.83 61.64 -8.24
N GLU A 98 21.41 61.35 -7.07
CA GLU A 98 21.88 62.35 -6.13
C GLU A 98 23.03 63.19 -6.74
N LEU A 99 23.91 62.56 -7.53
CA LEU A 99 25.00 63.25 -8.24
C LEU A 99 24.50 64.16 -9.38
N PHE A 100 23.50 63.73 -10.16
CA PHE A 100 22.89 64.58 -11.20
C PHE A 100 22.02 65.70 -10.60
N GLU A 101 21.33 65.47 -9.48
CA GLU A 101 20.59 66.51 -8.73
C GLU A 101 21.56 67.56 -8.15
N ALA A 102 22.69 67.13 -7.58
CA ALA A 102 23.74 68.01 -7.10
C ALA A 102 24.36 68.84 -8.24
N ALA A 103 24.57 68.24 -9.41
CA ALA A 103 25.05 68.95 -10.60
C ALA A 103 24.02 69.99 -11.10
N LEU A 104 22.72 69.65 -11.09
CA LEU A 104 21.63 70.54 -11.50
C LEU A 104 21.44 71.72 -10.53
N ALA A 105 21.64 71.50 -9.23
CA ALA A 105 21.57 72.55 -8.21
C ALA A 105 22.70 73.60 -8.37
N MET A 106 23.83 73.22 -8.97
CA MET A 106 24.94 74.13 -9.24
C MET A 106 24.77 74.91 -10.55
N ASP A 107 24.16 74.32 -11.58
CA ASP A 107 23.90 74.97 -12.86
C ASP A 107 22.49 74.61 -13.41
N PRO A 108 21.46 75.39 -13.03
CA PRO A 108 20.07 75.14 -13.43
C PRO A 108 19.79 75.33 -14.93
N ASP A 109 20.63 76.06 -15.66
CA ASP A 109 20.39 76.44 -17.06
C ASP A 109 20.90 75.38 -18.07
N ARG A 110 21.66 74.38 -17.61
CA ARG A 110 22.21 73.31 -18.47
C ARG A 110 21.28 72.12 -18.64
N ARG A 111 20.99 71.78 -19.91
CA ARG A 111 20.11 70.67 -20.30
C ARG A 111 20.73 69.29 -20.07
N GLU A 112 22.04 69.20 -19.90
CA GLU A 112 22.81 67.95 -19.79
C GLU A 112 22.50 67.19 -18.49
N ALA A 113 22.47 67.87 -17.33
CA ALA A 113 22.14 67.26 -16.04
C ALA A 113 20.68 66.77 -16.02
N SER A 114 19.77 67.56 -16.61
CA SER A 114 18.37 67.16 -16.80
C SER A 114 18.22 65.93 -17.73
N ARG A 115 19.02 65.84 -18.81
CA ARG A 115 19.09 64.63 -19.66
C ARG A 115 19.63 63.44 -18.88
N GLY A 116 20.63 63.64 -18.01
CA GLY A 116 21.16 62.61 -17.11
C GLY A 116 20.10 62.06 -16.16
N LEU A 117 19.32 62.91 -15.51
CA LEU A 117 18.18 62.48 -14.68
C LEU A 117 17.13 61.71 -15.49
N ALA A 118 16.85 62.11 -16.74
CA ALA A 118 15.96 61.35 -17.62
C ALA A 118 16.52 59.96 -17.98
N GLN A 119 17.85 59.83 -18.14
CA GLN A 119 18.51 58.54 -18.35
C GLN A 119 18.45 57.66 -17.08
N VAL A 120 18.64 58.23 -15.89
CA VAL A 120 18.44 57.52 -14.61
C VAL A 120 17.00 57.04 -14.48
N ALA A 121 16.01 57.87 -14.85
CA ALA A 121 14.60 57.49 -14.83
C ALA A 121 14.30 56.29 -15.76
N ALA A 122 14.86 56.30 -16.98
CA ALA A 122 14.73 55.20 -17.93
C ALA A 122 15.41 53.92 -17.42
N ALA A 123 16.61 54.04 -16.84
CA ALA A 123 17.33 52.92 -16.24
C ALA A 123 16.58 52.33 -15.05
N ALA A 124 15.97 53.17 -14.19
CA ALA A 124 15.17 52.74 -13.05
C ALA A 124 13.94 51.94 -13.49
N LEU A 125 13.32 52.35 -14.59
CA LEU A 125 12.19 51.63 -15.17
C LEU A 125 12.59 50.28 -15.77
N VAL A 126 13.77 50.18 -16.41
CA VAL A 126 14.32 48.90 -16.89
C VAL A 126 14.63 47.98 -15.70
N GLN A 127 15.29 48.49 -14.67
CA GLN A 127 15.59 47.72 -13.46
C GLN A 127 14.32 47.23 -12.77
N ALA A 128 13.28 48.06 -12.69
CA ALA A 128 11.99 47.69 -12.12
C ALA A 128 11.27 46.59 -12.94
N ARG A 129 11.36 46.62 -14.28
CA ARG A 129 10.83 45.56 -15.15
C ARG A 129 11.59 44.24 -14.97
N VAL A 130 12.91 44.29 -14.84
CA VAL A 130 13.74 43.11 -14.56
C VAL A 130 13.39 42.52 -13.19
N ALA A 131 13.29 43.37 -12.16
CA ALA A 131 12.87 42.96 -10.83
C ALA A 131 11.47 42.31 -10.84
N LEU A 132 10.52 42.88 -11.59
CA LEU A 132 9.18 42.29 -11.74
C LEU A 132 9.23 40.93 -12.48
N ALA A 133 10.09 40.78 -13.49
CA ALA A 133 10.26 39.50 -14.20
C ALA A 133 10.90 38.42 -13.32
N GLU A 134 11.72 38.81 -12.36
CA GLU A 134 12.34 37.94 -11.35
C GLU A 134 11.50 37.80 -10.08
N ASP A 135 10.27 38.32 -10.07
CA ASP A 135 9.33 38.29 -8.95
C ASP A 135 9.78 39.02 -7.69
N ARG A 136 10.75 39.93 -7.82
CA ARG A 136 11.24 40.81 -6.75
C ARG A 136 10.34 42.05 -6.65
N LEU A 137 9.13 41.86 -6.13
CA LEU A 137 8.08 42.88 -6.11
C LEU A 137 8.46 44.15 -5.34
N ASP A 138 9.21 44.00 -4.23
CA ASP A 138 9.71 45.14 -3.45
C ASP A 138 10.70 46.00 -4.25
N ASP A 139 11.64 45.36 -4.96
CA ASP A 139 12.62 46.02 -5.82
C ASP A 139 11.94 46.70 -7.03
N ALA A 140 10.91 46.05 -7.60
CA ALA A 140 10.10 46.62 -8.66
C ALA A 140 9.32 47.87 -8.19
N ARG A 141 8.76 47.85 -6.96
CA ARG A 141 8.12 49.01 -6.34
C ARG A 141 9.11 50.16 -6.13
N ALA A 142 10.29 49.86 -5.59
CA ALA A 142 11.34 50.86 -5.36
C ALA A 142 11.82 51.51 -6.68
N GLY A 143 12.07 50.71 -7.72
CA GLY A 143 12.48 51.20 -9.03
C GLY A 143 11.39 52.02 -9.74
N LEU A 144 10.12 51.62 -9.63
CA LEU A 144 8.99 52.41 -10.16
C LEU A 144 8.84 53.75 -9.41
N ALA A 145 9.00 53.76 -8.08
CA ALA A 145 8.95 54.99 -7.29
C ALA A 145 10.08 55.96 -7.68
N LEU A 146 11.30 55.44 -7.89
CA LEU A 146 12.44 56.21 -8.38
C LEU A 146 12.18 56.77 -9.79
N ALA A 147 11.67 55.97 -10.73
CA ALA A 147 11.34 56.41 -12.08
C ALA A 147 10.26 57.51 -12.09
N ARG A 148 9.25 57.41 -11.21
CA ARG A 148 8.19 58.43 -11.03
C ARG A 148 8.75 59.74 -10.47
N ALA A 149 9.63 59.67 -9.48
CA ALA A 149 10.28 60.85 -8.89
C ALA A 149 11.06 61.65 -9.94
N LEU A 150 11.63 60.96 -10.94
CA LEU A 150 12.40 61.55 -12.05
C LEU A 150 11.57 61.83 -13.31
N SER A 151 10.24 61.85 -13.20
CA SER A 151 9.32 62.28 -14.27
C SER A 151 9.39 61.46 -15.57
N VAL A 152 9.48 60.13 -15.46
CA VAL A 152 9.33 59.21 -16.61
C VAL A 152 7.95 59.38 -17.30
N PRO A 153 7.80 59.08 -18.62
CA PRO A 153 6.50 59.18 -19.28
C PRO A 153 5.38 58.40 -18.57
N LYS A 154 4.27 59.11 -18.29
CA LYS A 154 3.13 58.60 -17.50
C LYS A 154 2.62 57.24 -17.98
N ALA A 155 2.48 57.05 -19.29
CA ALA A 155 1.98 55.81 -19.88
C ALA A 155 2.86 54.60 -19.54
N GLU A 156 4.19 54.77 -19.46
CA GLU A 156 5.09 53.67 -19.13
C GLU A 156 5.06 53.32 -17.64
N ALA A 157 4.94 54.34 -16.76
CA ALA A 157 4.80 54.14 -15.33
C ALA A 157 3.46 53.47 -14.96
N GLU A 158 2.37 53.84 -15.64
CA GLU A 158 1.05 53.21 -15.46
C GLU A 158 1.05 51.75 -15.91
N ALA A 159 1.65 51.45 -17.07
CA ALA A 159 1.74 50.07 -17.56
C ALA A 159 2.51 49.14 -16.61
N LEU A 160 3.62 49.62 -16.03
CA LEU A 160 4.38 48.86 -15.04
C LEU A 160 3.63 48.71 -13.71
N GLU A 161 2.94 49.76 -13.26
CA GLU A 161 2.10 49.68 -12.05
C GLU A 161 0.95 48.67 -12.22
N ASP A 162 0.29 48.63 -13.38
CA ASP A 162 -0.75 47.64 -13.68
C ASP A 162 -0.19 46.21 -13.71
N ALA A 163 1.03 46.02 -14.22
CA ALA A 163 1.69 44.72 -14.21
C ALA A 163 2.04 44.29 -12.78
N LEU A 164 2.57 45.20 -11.96
CA LEU A 164 2.91 44.98 -10.56
C LEU A 164 1.67 44.66 -9.72
N ARG A 165 0.61 45.45 -9.84
CA ARG A 165 -0.69 45.21 -9.15
C ARG A 165 -1.26 43.83 -9.49
N ARG A 166 -1.22 43.43 -10.77
CA ARG A 166 -1.70 42.09 -11.19
C ARG A 166 -0.86 40.97 -10.58
N ARG A 167 0.45 41.15 -10.47
CA ARG A 167 1.35 40.16 -9.88
C ARG A 167 1.13 40.04 -8.37
N GLU A 168 1.03 41.17 -7.67
CA GLU A 168 0.72 41.23 -6.24
C GLU A 168 -0.63 40.61 -5.89
N ALA A 169 -1.67 40.91 -6.67
CA ALA A 169 -2.99 40.29 -6.50
C ALA A 169 -2.94 38.76 -6.67
N GLY A 170 -2.09 38.26 -7.57
CA GLY A 170 -1.85 36.82 -7.73
C GLY A 170 -1.18 36.19 -6.51
N HIS A 171 -0.16 36.82 -5.93
CA HIS A 171 0.53 36.34 -4.72
C HIS A 171 -0.37 36.38 -3.49
N ALA A 172 -1.09 37.48 -3.28
CA ALA A 172 -2.04 37.59 -2.17
C ALA A 172 -3.11 36.49 -2.22
N GLY A 173 -3.62 36.18 -3.42
CA GLY A 173 -4.56 35.06 -3.60
C GLY A 173 -3.95 33.69 -3.32
N LEU A 174 -2.66 33.49 -3.61
CA LEU A 174 -1.94 32.26 -3.28
C LEU A 174 -1.72 32.11 -1.77
N ASP A 175 -1.31 33.18 -1.08
CA ASP A 175 -1.12 33.19 0.36
C ASP A 175 -2.42 32.90 1.12
N GLU A 176 -3.52 33.53 0.69
CA GLU A 176 -4.87 33.26 1.22
C GLU A 176 -5.28 31.79 1.01
N LEU A 177 -4.99 31.23 -0.17
CA LEU A 177 -5.27 29.84 -0.50
C LEU A 177 -4.49 28.87 0.39
N LEU A 178 -3.21 29.15 0.63
CA LEU A 178 -2.35 28.34 1.50
C LEU A 178 -2.76 28.44 2.98
N ALA A 179 -3.13 29.63 3.44
CA ALA A 179 -3.67 29.82 4.78
C ALA A 179 -4.99 29.05 4.98
N ALA A 180 -5.87 29.07 3.97
CA ALA A 180 -7.12 28.29 3.99
C ALA A 180 -6.85 26.78 3.99
N ALA A 181 -5.88 26.31 3.19
CA ALA A 181 -5.48 24.91 3.14
C ALA A 181 -4.95 24.41 4.50
N GLU A 182 -4.08 25.19 5.13
CA GLU A 182 -3.53 24.88 6.45
C GLU A 182 -4.62 24.89 7.52
N ALA A 183 -5.54 25.86 7.49
CA ALA A 183 -6.67 25.90 8.41
C ALA A 183 -7.65 24.72 8.21
N ALA A 184 -7.80 24.20 6.99
CA ALA A 184 -8.56 22.98 6.71
C ALA A 184 -7.85 21.75 7.29
N ARG A 185 -6.52 21.64 7.09
CA ARG A 185 -5.70 20.54 7.62
C ARG A 185 -5.75 20.47 9.14
N GLN A 186 -5.56 21.60 9.83
CA GLN A 186 -5.62 21.67 11.30
C GLN A 186 -6.97 21.24 11.89
N ARG A 187 -8.06 21.37 11.13
CA ARG A 187 -9.40 20.89 11.51
C ARG A 187 -9.64 19.41 11.15
N GLY A 188 -8.66 18.73 10.57
CA GLY A 188 -8.79 17.36 10.04
C GLY A 188 -9.62 17.28 8.76
N HIS A 189 -9.94 18.40 8.11
CA HIS A 189 -10.69 18.47 6.86
C HIS A 189 -9.74 18.27 5.67
N LEU A 190 -9.27 17.04 5.48
CA LEU A 190 -8.22 16.70 4.52
C LEU A 190 -8.74 16.57 3.08
N ASP A 191 -9.94 16.02 2.90
CA ASP A 191 -10.62 15.86 1.60
C ASP A 191 -12.16 15.87 1.78
N GLY A 192 -12.90 15.77 0.68
CA GLY A 192 -14.36 15.58 0.66
C GLY A 192 -15.11 16.71 -0.03
N ASP A 193 -14.49 17.89 -0.15
CA ASP A 193 -15.00 19.03 -0.89
C ASP A 193 -13.85 19.94 -1.38
N ALA A 194 -14.20 20.97 -2.16
CA ALA A 194 -13.23 21.88 -2.75
C ALA A 194 -12.50 22.79 -1.75
N ASN A 195 -12.97 22.87 -0.50
CA ASN A 195 -12.39 23.66 0.58
C ASN A 195 -11.57 22.80 1.56
N ALA A 196 -11.35 21.53 1.22
CA ALA A 196 -10.49 20.64 1.96
C ALA A 196 -9.00 20.88 1.67
N ALA A 197 -8.14 20.48 2.60
CA ALA A 197 -6.72 20.78 2.54
C ALA A 197 -6.07 20.30 1.23
N LEU A 198 -6.27 19.03 0.83
CA LEU A 198 -5.63 18.45 -0.34
C LEU A 198 -6.06 19.13 -1.66
N PRO A 199 -7.36 19.37 -1.93
CA PRO A 199 -7.79 20.18 -3.07
C PRO A 199 -7.26 21.61 -3.09
N LEU A 200 -7.16 22.28 -1.92
CA LEU A 200 -6.63 23.64 -1.83
C LEU A 200 -5.13 23.69 -2.13
N TYR A 201 -4.34 22.76 -1.59
CA TYR A 201 -2.92 22.62 -1.96
C TYR A 201 -2.75 22.25 -3.44
N ALA A 202 -3.60 21.37 -3.99
CA ALA A 202 -3.56 21.05 -5.41
C ALA A 202 -3.83 22.28 -6.30
N ARG A 203 -4.75 23.17 -5.89
CA ARG A 203 -5.01 24.42 -6.59
C ARG A 203 -3.83 25.40 -6.47
N ALA A 204 -3.19 25.47 -5.32
CA ALA A 204 -1.97 26.27 -5.14
C ALA A 204 -0.84 25.78 -6.06
N LEU A 205 -0.64 24.46 -6.13
CA LEU A 205 0.34 23.82 -7.02
C LEU A 205 -0.01 23.93 -8.50
N ALA A 206 -1.28 24.10 -8.85
CA ALA A 206 -1.68 24.41 -10.23
C ALA A 206 -1.30 25.84 -10.65
N ILE A 207 -1.23 26.78 -9.70
CA ILE A 207 -0.75 28.16 -9.91
C ILE A 207 0.78 28.18 -9.95
N GLU A 208 1.43 27.55 -8.95
CA GLU A 208 2.88 27.47 -8.85
C GLU A 208 3.34 26.03 -8.49
N PRO A 209 3.74 25.22 -9.49
CA PRO A 209 4.06 23.79 -9.29
C PRO A 209 5.23 23.51 -8.35
N THR A 210 6.14 24.48 -8.20
CA THR A 210 7.35 24.35 -7.38
C THR A 210 7.25 25.06 -6.03
N HIS A 211 6.06 25.54 -5.63
CA HIS A 211 5.88 26.27 -4.39
C HIS A 211 6.16 25.38 -3.17
N ALA A 212 7.29 25.62 -2.49
CA ALA A 212 7.80 24.74 -1.44
C ALA A 212 6.83 24.56 -0.27
N GLY A 213 6.10 25.62 0.12
CA GLY A 213 5.09 25.55 1.18
C GLY A 213 3.87 24.73 0.81
N ALA A 214 3.48 24.77 -0.48
CA ALA A 214 2.31 24.03 -0.97
C ALA A 214 2.64 22.53 -1.09
N LEU A 215 3.83 22.21 -1.59
CA LEU A 215 4.36 20.85 -1.64
C LEU A 215 4.43 20.25 -0.23
N ARG A 216 5.08 20.94 0.71
CA ARG A 216 5.19 20.48 2.10
C ARG A 216 3.83 20.28 2.75
N GLY A 217 2.92 21.25 2.63
CA GLY A 217 1.59 21.14 3.22
C GLY A 217 0.77 19.97 2.65
N ARG A 218 0.90 19.68 1.36
CA ARG A 218 0.33 18.49 0.73
C ARG A 218 0.93 17.20 1.30
N GLU A 219 2.25 17.11 1.42
CA GLU A 219 2.92 15.94 2.03
C GLU A 219 2.44 15.72 3.48
N ASP A 220 2.36 16.78 4.29
CA ASP A 220 1.88 16.70 5.67
C ASP A 220 0.42 16.21 5.73
N ALA A 221 -0.46 16.74 4.86
CA ALA A 221 -1.85 16.29 4.77
C ALA A 221 -1.98 14.83 4.31
N LEU A 222 -1.12 14.37 3.39
CA LEU A 222 -1.08 12.96 2.96
C LEU A 222 -0.56 12.04 4.06
N ALA A 223 0.46 12.46 4.82
CA ALA A 223 0.96 11.73 5.97
C ALA A 223 -0.13 11.55 7.04
N GLU A 224 -0.92 12.58 7.33
CA GLU A 224 -2.08 12.49 8.23
C GLU A 224 -3.16 11.53 7.69
N LEU A 225 -3.48 11.62 6.40
CA LEU A 225 -4.46 10.76 5.75
C LEU A 225 -4.05 9.27 5.82
N LEU A 226 -2.79 8.97 5.52
CA LEU A 226 -2.22 7.62 5.60
C LEU A 226 -2.01 7.15 7.04
N GLY A 227 -1.75 8.06 7.97
CA GLY A 227 -1.81 7.80 9.41
C GLY A 227 -3.20 7.33 9.85
N GLY A 228 -4.25 8.02 9.40
CA GLY A 228 -5.64 7.62 9.61
C GLY A 228 -6.00 6.28 8.98
N ALA A 229 -5.44 5.96 7.80
CA ALA A 229 -5.60 4.65 7.16
C ALA A 229 -5.00 3.54 8.03
N ARG A 230 -3.76 3.72 8.53
CA ARG A 230 -3.09 2.77 9.44
C ARG A 230 -3.85 2.60 10.76
N GLU A 231 -4.49 3.65 11.26
CA GLU A 231 -5.36 3.54 12.44
C GLU A 231 -6.66 2.76 12.16
N ALA A 232 -7.29 2.99 11.01
CA ALA A 232 -8.45 2.21 10.58
C ALA A 232 -8.10 0.71 10.46
N LEU A 233 -6.93 0.39 9.89
CA LEU A 233 -6.39 -0.99 9.85
C LEU A 233 -6.24 -1.59 11.25
N ARG A 234 -5.67 -0.86 12.21
CA ARG A 234 -5.54 -1.33 13.61
C ARG A 234 -6.89 -1.62 14.27
N ARG A 235 -7.94 -0.89 13.88
CA ARG A 235 -9.32 -1.14 14.36
C ARG A 235 -10.05 -2.23 13.57
N GLY A 236 -9.45 -2.75 12.50
CA GLY A 236 -10.04 -3.76 11.60
C GLY A 236 -11.03 -3.20 10.57
N ASP A 237 -11.08 -1.87 10.41
CA ASP A 237 -11.93 -1.21 9.40
C ASP A 237 -11.18 -1.11 8.07
N LEU A 238 -11.20 -2.23 7.33
CA LEU A 238 -10.49 -2.32 6.05
C LEU A 238 -11.09 -1.37 4.99
N GLY A 239 -12.41 -1.18 5.00
CA GLY A 239 -13.10 -0.33 4.02
C GLY A 239 -12.69 1.14 4.17
N ALA A 240 -12.68 1.65 5.41
CA ALA A 240 -12.25 3.01 5.67
C ALA A 240 -10.75 3.22 5.45
N ALA A 241 -9.92 2.19 5.63
CA ALA A 241 -8.50 2.24 5.26
C ALA A 241 -8.31 2.30 3.74
N ALA A 242 -8.99 1.43 2.99
CA ALA A 242 -8.91 1.37 1.53
C ALA A 242 -9.32 2.70 0.88
N GLN A 243 -10.39 3.34 1.36
CA GLN A 243 -10.83 4.65 0.86
C GLN A 243 -9.76 5.73 1.06
N ARG A 244 -9.10 5.76 2.22
CA ARG A 244 -8.03 6.74 2.52
C ARG A 244 -6.78 6.49 1.69
N ILE A 245 -6.39 5.22 1.51
CA ILE A 245 -5.26 4.83 0.65
C ILE A 245 -5.53 5.25 -0.80
N GLU A 246 -6.74 4.99 -1.31
CA GLU A 246 -7.11 5.37 -2.67
C GLU A 246 -7.07 6.88 -2.86
N LEU A 247 -7.61 7.62 -1.89
CA LEU A 247 -7.56 9.06 -1.90
C LEU A 247 -6.12 9.58 -1.93
N ALA A 248 -5.23 9.04 -1.07
CA ALA A 248 -3.82 9.41 -1.07
C ALA A 248 -3.18 9.16 -2.45
N ARG A 249 -3.45 7.99 -3.06
CA ARG A 249 -2.94 7.63 -4.39
C ARG A 249 -3.41 8.56 -5.51
N ARG A 250 -4.63 9.09 -5.42
CA ARG A 250 -5.15 10.08 -6.39
C ARG A 250 -4.43 11.42 -6.33
N HIS A 251 -3.98 11.82 -5.15
CA HIS A 251 -3.25 13.08 -4.96
C HIS A 251 -1.75 12.93 -5.20
N ASP A 252 -1.15 11.85 -4.70
CA ASP A 252 0.25 11.50 -4.95
C ASP A 252 0.48 9.99 -4.81
N GLY A 253 0.61 9.30 -5.94
CA GLY A 253 0.93 7.87 -5.96
C GLY A 253 2.39 7.54 -5.58
N GLY A 254 3.27 8.54 -5.51
CA GLY A 254 4.68 8.40 -5.14
C GLY A 254 4.99 8.72 -3.69
N HIS A 255 3.99 9.02 -2.87
CA HIS A 255 4.18 9.42 -1.47
C HIS A 255 4.93 8.36 -0.64
N VAL A 256 5.87 8.79 0.21
CA VAL A 256 6.82 7.91 0.91
C VAL A 256 6.17 6.88 1.84
N ASP A 257 5.05 7.24 2.50
CA ASP A 257 4.33 6.36 3.43
C ASP A 257 3.38 5.37 2.75
N LEU A 258 3.14 5.52 1.44
CA LEU A 258 2.15 4.71 0.72
C LEU A 258 2.55 3.23 0.63
N PRO A 259 3.80 2.85 0.30
CA PRO A 259 4.23 1.45 0.26
C PRO A 259 4.07 0.71 1.59
N ASP A 260 4.46 1.31 2.72
CA ASP A 260 4.29 0.70 4.05
C ASP A 260 2.80 0.52 4.37
N THR A 261 1.98 1.53 4.06
CA THR A 261 0.53 1.47 4.31
C THR A 261 -0.14 0.38 3.46
N LEU A 262 0.28 0.19 2.21
CA LEU A 262 -0.19 -0.89 1.33
C LEU A 262 0.25 -2.28 1.80
N ALA A 263 1.49 -2.42 2.28
CA ALA A 263 1.97 -3.66 2.86
C ALA A 263 1.11 -4.07 4.08
N ARG A 264 0.86 -3.13 5.00
CA ARG A 264 -0.03 -3.33 6.15
C ARG A 264 -1.47 -3.69 5.75
N MET A 265 -2.03 -3.02 4.73
CA MET A 265 -3.35 -3.36 4.19
C MET A 265 -3.42 -4.81 3.73
N THR A 266 -2.37 -5.28 3.05
CA THR A 266 -2.27 -6.65 2.55
C THR A 266 -2.21 -7.65 3.72
N GLU A 267 -1.35 -7.38 4.70
CA GLU A 267 -1.21 -8.22 5.90
C GLU A 267 -2.52 -8.35 6.68
N GLU A 268 -3.25 -7.25 6.89
CA GLU A 268 -4.53 -7.25 7.61
C GLU A 268 -5.64 -7.96 6.81
N THR A 269 -5.66 -7.79 5.49
CA THR A 269 -6.60 -8.50 4.60
C THR A 269 -6.37 -10.01 4.68
N ASP A 270 -5.11 -10.44 4.62
CA ASP A 270 -4.76 -11.86 4.77
C ASP A 270 -5.07 -12.38 6.18
N ALA A 271 -4.88 -11.55 7.22
CA ALA A 271 -5.24 -11.91 8.58
C ALA A 271 -6.75 -12.08 8.74
N VAL A 272 -7.59 -11.25 8.11
CA VAL A 272 -9.05 -11.44 8.05
C VAL A 272 -9.40 -12.73 7.33
N ARG A 273 -8.79 -13.00 6.18
CA ARG A 273 -8.99 -14.25 5.42
C ARG A 273 -8.67 -15.49 6.27
N ARG A 274 -7.50 -15.54 6.90
CA ARG A 274 -7.11 -16.65 7.80
C ARG A 274 -8.09 -16.82 8.96
N ARG A 275 -8.53 -15.72 9.59
CA ARG A 275 -9.51 -15.75 10.68
C ARG A 275 -10.87 -16.29 10.22
N ALA A 276 -11.35 -15.91 9.04
CA ALA A 276 -12.60 -16.38 8.45
C ALA A 276 -12.54 -17.90 8.17
N HIS A 277 -11.48 -18.38 7.53
CA HIS A 277 -11.27 -19.82 7.30
C HIS A 277 -11.21 -20.61 8.62
N ALA A 278 -10.49 -20.10 9.62
CA ALA A 278 -10.40 -20.76 10.92
C ALA A 278 -11.74 -20.76 11.67
N ALA A 279 -12.55 -19.69 11.56
CA ALA A 279 -13.89 -19.63 12.11
C ALA A 279 -14.82 -20.67 11.45
N LEU A 280 -14.75 -20.80 10.11
CA LEU A 280 -15.50 -21.82 9.37
C LEU A 280 -15.12 -23.23 9.81
N ALA A 281 -13.82 -23.52 9.91
CA ALA A 281 -13.31 -24.82 10.36
C ALA A 281 -13.78 -25.19 11.78
N ARG A 282 -13.93 -24.19 12.66
CA ARG A 282 -14.48 -24.37 14.02
C ARG A 282 -16.01 -24.37 14.09
N GLY A 283 -16.71 -24.20 12.96
CA GLY A 283 -18.17 -24.14 12.90
C GLY A 283 -18.78 -22.83 13.44
N GLN A 284 -17.97 -21.78 13.59
CA GLN A 284 -18.38 -20.42 13.96
C GLN A 284 -18.88 -19.69 12.70
N LEU A 285 -20.01 -20.16 12.16
CA LEU A 285 -20.48 -19.83 10.81
C LEU A 285 -20.79 -18.34 10.62
N GLU A 286 -21.41 -17.70 11.62
CA GLU A 286 -21.73 -16.27 11.60
C GLU A 286 -20.44 -15.43 11.50
N ARG A 287 -19.46 -15.74 12.35
CA ARG A 287 -18.17 -15.04 12.36
C ARG A 287 -17.36 -15.27 11.07
N ALA A 288 -17.48 -16.44 10.47
CA ALA A 288 -16.85 -16.73 9.19
C ALA A 288 -17.49 -15.90 8.06
N LEU A 289 -18.83 -15.83 8.04
CA LEU A 289 -19.59 -15.03 7.08
C LEU A 289 -19.22 -13.55 7.15
N ASP A 290 -19.17 -12.99 8.37
CA ASP A 290 -18.78 -11.59 8.58
C ASP A 290 -17.38 -11.30 8.01
N GLY A 291 -16.44 -12.23 8.22
CA GLY A 291 -15.08 -12.12 7.70
C GLY A 291 -15.02 -12.16 6.17
N TYR A 292 -15.76 -13.06 5.51
CA TYR A 292 -15.82 -13.10 4.05
C TYR A 292 -16.55 -11.90 3.45
N ASN A 293 -17.63 -11.42 4.07
CA ASN A 293 -18.33 -10.21 3.64
C ASN A 293 -17.45 -8.96 3.75
N ALA A 294 -16.59 -8.87 4.78
CA ALA A 294 -15.62 -7.79 4.89
C ALA A 294 -14.61 -7.79 3.73
N LEU A 295 -14.19 -8.97 3.26
CA LEU A 295 -13.33 -9.10 2.08
C LEU A 295 -14.09 -8.72 0.78
N LEU A 296 -15.33 -9.15 0.63
CA LEU A 296 -16.17 -8.81 -0.54
C LEU A 296 -16.53 -7.33 -0.60
N ALA A 297 -16.58 -6.64 0.54
CA ALA A 297 -16.76 -5.19 0.60
C ALA A 297 -15.53 -4.42 0.08
N LEU A 298 -14.34 -5.03 0.12
CA LEU A 298 -13.12 -4.47 -0.49
C LEU A 298 -13.04 -4.80 -1.98
N ASP A 299 -13.26 -6.07 -2.31
CA ASP A 299 -13.24 -6.58 -3.68
C ASP A 299 -14.39 -7.56 -3.88
N ALA A 300 -15.43 -7.11 -4.56
CA ALA A 300 -16.61 -7.92 -4.86
C ALA A 300 -16.26 -9.13 -5.77
N ALA A 301 -15.13 -9.10 -6.46
CA ALA A 301 -14.65 -10.17 -7.34
C ALA A 301 -13.65 -11.13 -6.65
N ASP A 302 -13.42 -11.01 -5.34
CA ASP A 302 -12.55 -11.94 -4.59
C ASP A 302 -13.13 -13.36 -4.60
N ALA A 303 -12.65 -14.19 -5.53
CA ALA A 303 -13.14 -15.55 -5.74
C ALA A 303 -13.01 -16.42 -4.48
N ALA A 304 -11.94 -16.26 -3.70
CA ALA A 304 -11.74 -17.06 -2.49
C ALA A 304 -12.71 -16.64 -1.36
N ALA A 305 -13.09 -15.36 -1.29
CA ALA A 305 -14.13 -14.90 -0.37
C ALA A 305 -15.53 -15.36 -0.83
N GLN A 306 -15.83 -15.31 -2.14
CA GLN A 306 -17.06 -15.86 -2.71
C GLN A 306 -17.21 -17.35 -2.40
N ASP A 307 -16.15 -18.13 -2.63
CA ASP A 307 -16.09 -19.57 -2.29
C ASP A 307 -16.28 -19.80 -0.77
N GLY A 308 -15.71 -18.91 0.05
CA GLY A 308 -15.89 -18.91 1.50
C GLY A 308 -17.37 -18.74 1.91
N VAL A 309 -18.08 -17.79 1.31
CA VAL A 309 -19.52 -17.57 1.53
C VAL A 309 -20.34 -18.80 1.11
N GLN A 310 -20.02 -19.40 -0.04
CA GLN A 310 -20.64 -20.64 -0.50
C GLN A 310 -20.40 -21.79 0.51
N ALA A 311 -19.18 -21.93 1.01
CA ALA A 311 -18.84 -22.94 2.00
C ALA A 311 -19.56 -22.73 3.34
N VAL A 312 -19.78 -21.48 3.77
CA VAL A 312 -20.61 -21.17 4.95
C VAL A 312 -22.06 -21.61 4.74
N ALA A 313 -22.66 -21.31 3.58
CA ALA A 313 -24.02 -21.75 3.26
C ALA A 313 -24.13 -23.29 3.23
N SER A 314 -23.17 -23.98 2.60
CA SER A 314 -23.08 -25.45 2.64
C SER A 314 -22.96 -25.99 4.08
N ALA A 315 -22.23 -25.31 4.96
CA ALA A 315 -22.11 -25.71 6.36
C ALA A 315 -23.43 -25.56 7.14
N TYR A 316 -24.20 -24.49 6.89
CA TYR A 316 -25.56 -24.34 7.42
C TYR A 316 -26.51 -25.43 6.89
N ALA A 317 -26.45 -25.74 5.60
CA ALA A 317 -27.24 -26.83 5.00
C ALA A 317 -26.90 -28.20 5.62
N GLY A 318 -25.61 -28.44 5.91
CA GLY A 318 -25.14 -29.61 6.66
C GLY A 318 -25.68 -29.63 8.10
N ARG A 319 -25.68 -28.49 8.80
CA ARG A 319 -26.28 -28.35 10.15
C ARG A 319 -27.78 -28.63 10.13
N ALA A 320 -28.52 -28.07 9.15
CA ALA A 320 -29.95 -28.33 8.96
C ALA A 320 -30.24 -29.81 8.74
N SER A 321 -29.43 -30.47 7.91
CA SER A 321 -29.56 -31.91 7.63
C SER A 321 -29.38 -32.78 8.88
N ARG A 322 -28.42 -32.44 9.75
CA ARG A 322 -28.20 -33.16 11.03
C ARG A 322 -29.36 -32.96 12.00
N LEU A 323 -29.77 -31.70 12.21
CA LEU A 323 -30.91 -31.37 13.07
C LEU A 323 -32.20 -32.06 12.60
N ALA A 324 -32.44 -32.11 11.29
CA ALA A 324 -33.58 -32.83 10.73
C ALA A 324 -33.50 -34.35 10.95
N ALA A 325 -32.30 -34.94 10.93
CA ALA A 325 -32.11 -36.36 11.25
C ALA A 325 -32.39 -36.66 12.73
N ASP A 326 -32.11 -35.70 13.61
CA ASP A 326 -32.41 -35.76 15.05
C ASP A 326 -33.87 -35.35 15.38
N PHE A 327 -34.70 -35.12 14.35
CA PHE A 327 -36.09 -34.64 14.45
C PHE A 327 -36.28 -33.25 15.07
N ASP A 328 -35.22 -32.45 15.22
CA ASP A 328 -35.28 -31.05 15.64
C ASP A 328 -35.61 -30.14 14.45
N PHE A 329 -36.87 -30.21 14.00
CA PHE A 329 -37.32 -29.55 12.77
C PHE A 329 -37.36 -28.03 12.86
N ALA A 330 -37.58 -27.46 14.04
CA ALA A 330 -37.62 -26.01 14.23
C ALA A 330 -36.24 -25.40 13.98
N ARG A 331 -35.19 -25.94 14.63
CA ARG A 331 -33.83 -25.46 14.42
C ARG A 331 -33.28 -25.83 13.06
N ALA A 332 -33.66 -26.99 12.51
CA ALA A 332 -33.29 -27.38 11.15
C ALA A 332 -33.80 -26.36 10.12
N GLN A 333 -35.04 -25.87 10.27
CA GLN A 333 -35.63 -24.90 9.36
C GLN A 333 -34.94 -23.53 9.43
N VAL A 334 -34.59 -23.06 10.63
CA VAL A 334 -33.81 -21.82 10.79
C VAL A 334 -32.45 -21.94 10.11
N ALA A 335 -31.74 -23.06 10.30
CA ALA A 335 -30.44 -23.27 9.67
C ALA A 335 -30.55 -23.37 8.13
N LEU A 336 -31.58 -24.01 7.60
CA LEU A 336 -31.81 -24.10 6.16
C LEU A 336 -32.13 -22.74 5.54
N ALA A 337 -33.01 -21.95 6.20
CA ALA A 337 -33.34 -20.60 5.76
C ALA A 337 -32.09 -19.71 5.70
N ARG A 338 -31.21 -19.83 6.71
CA ARG A 338 -29.94 -19.09 6.72
C ARG A 338 -29.02 -19.50 5.57
N ALA A 339 -28.95 -20.79 5.24
CA ALA A 339 -28.18 -21.24 4.08
C ALA A 339 -28.71 -20.64 2.76
N GLN A 340 -30.04 -20.60 2.59
CA GLN A 340 -30.70 -20.06 1.39
C GLN A 340 -30.53 -18.54 1.25
N GLU A 341 -30.56 -17.81 2.38
CA GLU A 341 -30.33 -16.36 2.40
C GLU A 341 -28.88 -16.00 2.01
N ILE A 342 -27.91 -16.80 2.45
CA ILE A 342 -26.49 -16.55 2.18
C ILE A 342 -26.14 -16.89 0.72
N ALA A 343 -26.48 -18.10 0.29
CA ALA A 343 -26.20 -18.56 -1.07
C ALA A 343 -27.19 -19.69 -1.45
N PRO A 344 -28.27 -19.38 -2.20
CA PRO A 344 -29.31 -20.36 -2.51
C PRO A 344 -28.80 -21.51 -3.38
N ASP A 345 -27.82 -21.23 -4.25
CA ASP A 345 -27.23 -22.19 -5.18
C ASP A 345 -26.04 -22.96 -4.58
N ALA A 346 -25.73 -22.74 -3.29
CA ALA A 346 -24.62 -23.42 -2.63
C ALA A 346 -24.81 -24.94 -2.59
N VAL A 347 -23.69 -25.64 -2.70
CA VAL A 347 -23.68 -27.11 -2.71
C VAL A 347 -24.35 -27.64 -1.44
N GLY A 348 -25.35 -28.49 -1.62
CA GLY A 348 -26.03 -29.17 -0.53
C GLY A 348 -27.28 -28.48 0.02
N VAL A 349 -27.60 -27.24 -0.36
CA VAL A 349 -28.81 -26.53 0.10
C VAL A 349 -30.08 -27.28 -0.35
N LEU A 350 -30.22 -27.53 -1.66
CA LEU A 350 -31.34 -28.32 -2.21
C LEU A 350 -31.41 -29.73 -1.62
N ALA A 351 -30.25 -30.35 -1.41
CA ALA A 351 -30.18 -31.69 -0.82
C ALA A 351 -30.64 -31.70 0.65
N ALA A 352 -30.34 -30.65 1.42
CA ALA A 352 -30.76 -30.49 2.80
C ALA A 352 -32.27 -30.29 2.90
N GLU A 353 -32.87 -29.50 2.01
CA GLU A 353 -34.33 -29.34 1.91
C GLU A 353 -35.04 -30.66 1.64
N ALA A 354 -34.55 -31.43 0.66
CA ALA A 354 -35.10 -32.75 0.34
C ALA A 354 -34.92 -33.75 1.50
N ARG A 355 -33.81 -33.68 2.25
CA ARG A 355 -33.60 -34.49 3.47
C ARG A 355 -34.58 -34.10 4.58
N MET A 356 -34.78 -32.81 4.83
CA MET A 356 -35.73 -32.32 5.83
C MET A 356 -37.15 -32.79 5.51
N THR A 357 -37.57 -32.69 4.25
CA THR A 357 -38.89 -33.17 3.80
C THR A 357 -39.06 -34.68 4.00
N ARG A 358 -38.04 -35.48 3.67
CA ARG A 358 -38.04 -36.93 3.92
C ARG A 358 -38.06 -37.26 5.41
N ALA A 359 -37.27 -36.55 6.22
CA ALA A 359 -37.22 -36.76 7.67
C ALA A 359 -38.58 -36.48 8.33
N ARG A 360 -39.30 -35.41 7.92
CA ARG A 360 -40.67 -35.13 8.37
C ARG A 360 -41.64 -36.25 8.00
N ARG A 361 -41.59 -36.75 6.75
CA ARG A 361 -42.44 -37.88 6.31
C ARG A 361 -42.13 -39.16 7.09
N ASN A 362 -40.85 -39.45 7.33
CA ASN A 362 -40.44 -40.61 8.12
C ASN A 362 -40.87 -40.50 9.59
N SER A 363 -40.74 -39.32 10.19
CA SER A 363 -41.23 -39.02 11.54
C SER A 363 -42.75 -39.24 11.64
N ALA A 364 -43.52 -38.71 10.68
CA ALA A 364 -44.98 -38.91 10.64
C ALA A 364 -45.37 -40.39 10.51
N ARG A 365 -44.60 -41.19 9.75
CA ARG A 365 -44.79 -42.64 9.65
C ARG A 365 -44.46 -43.36 10.96
N LEU A 366 -43.38 -42.97 11.64
CA LEU A 366 -43.01 -43.52 12.95
C LEU A 366 -44.04 -43.14 14.04
N ALA A 367 -44.64 -41.96 13.94
CA ALA A 367 -45.69 -41.51 14.84
C ALA A 367 -47.02 -42.25 14.65
N THR A 368 -47.20 -42.99 13.54
CA THR A 368 -48.40 -43.81 13.27
C THR A 368 -48.08 -45.28 13.54
N PRO A 369 -48.45 -45.85 14.70
CA PRO A 369 -48.17 -47.26 14.99
C PRO A 369 -48.97 -48.17 14.04
N LEU A 370 -48.26 -49.00 13.27
CA LEU A 370 -48.86 -50.08 12.49
C LEU A 370 -49.71 -50.98 13.39
N PRO A 371 -50.93 -51.40 12.97
CA PRO A 371 -51.68 -52.44 13.67
C PRO A 371 -50.84 -53.71 13.85
N ALA A 372 -50.94 -54.37 15.02
CA ALA A 372 -50.09 -55.51 15.35
C ALA A 372 -50.16 -56.64 14.30
N ALA A 373 -51.36 -56.93 13.77
CA ALA A 373 -51.56 -57.96 12.75
C ALA A 373 -50.82 -57.68 11.43
N GLU A 374 -50.80 -56.42 10.99
CA GLU A 374 -50.12 -56.02 9.76
C GLU A 374 -48.59 -56.04 9.94
N ARG A 375 -48.11 -55.59 11.11
CA ARG A 375 -46.72 -55.68 11.52
C ARG A 375 -46.23 -57.13 11.51
N ASP A 376 -46.99 -58.05 12.09
CA ASP A 376 -46.64 -59.47 12.16
C ASP A 376 -46.67 -60.15 10.78
N ARG A 377 -47.62 -59.77 9.92
CA ARG A 377 -47.64 -60.23 8.52
C ARG A 377 -46.40 -59.76 7.76
N ARG A 378 -46.02 -58.49 7.93
CA ARG A 378 -44.86 -57.92 7.24
C ARG A 378 -43.54 -58.50 7.74
N VAL A 379 -43.42 -58.74 9.04
CA VAL A 379 -42.27 -59.42 9.63
C VAL A 379 -42.12 -60.83 9.05
N ARG A 380 -43.21 -61.62 8.95
CA ARG A 380 -43.17 -62.95 8.33
C ARG A 380 -42.66 -62.91 6.89
N GLN A 381 -43.22 -62.03 6.06
CA GLN A 381 -42.77 -61.85 4.66
C GLN A 381 -41.28 -61.52 4.54
N LEU A 382 -40.76 -60.69 5.45
CA LEU A 382 -39.34 -60.33 5.45
C LEU A 382 -38.44 -61.49 5.90
N LEU A 383 -38.90 -62.33 6.83
CA LEU A 383 -38.17 -63.53 7.24
C LEU A 383 -38.15 -64.57 6.11
N ASP A 384 -39.24 -64.76 5.39
CA ASP A 384 -39.31 -65.66 4.22
C ASP A 384 -38.38 -65.17 3.10
N ALA A 385 -38.38 -63.86 2.82
CA ALA A 385 -37.48 -63.25 1.84
C ALA A 385 -35.99 -63.40 2.25
N ALA A 386 -35.69 -63.29 3.55
CA ALA A 386 -34.34 -63.46 4.07
C ALA A 386 -33.82 -64.89 3.85
N GLU A 387 -34.63 -65.91 4.17
CA GLU A 387 -34.26 -67.31 3.95
C GLU A 387 -34.11 -67.63 2.45
N ALA A 388 -34.99 -67.09 1.60
CA ALA A 388 -34.87 -67.24 0.15
C ALA A 388 -33.58 -66.60 -0.41
N ALA A 389 -33.21 -65.41 0.06
CA ALA A 389 -31.96 -64.75 -0.32
C ALA A 389 -30.74 -65.52 0.20
N ARG A 390 -30.77 -65.99 1.44
CA ARG A 390 -29.73 -66.81 2.05
C ARG A 390 -29.50 -68.10 1.26
N ALA A 391 -30.56 -68.80 0.87
CA ALA A 391 -30.48 -70.02 0.07
C ALA A 391 -29.82 -69.81 -1.31
N ARG A 392 -29.92 -68.60 -1.87
CA ARG A 392 -29.23 -68.21 -3.11
C ARG A 392 -27.78 -67.74 -2.89
N GLY A 393 -27.30 -67.69 -1.66
CA GLY A 393 -26.00 -67.12 -1.31
C GLY A 393 -25.97 -65.58 -1.28
N ASN A 394 -27.13 -64.92 -1.39
CA ASN A 394 -27.27 -63.46 -1.44
C ASN A 394 -27.26 -62.86 -0.03
N LEU A 395 -26.10 -62.92 0.63
CA LEU A 395 -25.96 -62.44 2.00
C LEU A 395 -26.13 -60.92 2.11
N LEU A 396 -25.35 -60.16 1.32
CA LEU A 396 -25.31 -58.68 1.33
C LEU A 396 -25.64 -58.05 -0.03
N SER A 397 -25.66 -58.85 -1.10
CA SER A 397 -25.88 -58.39 -2.47
C SER A 397 -27.06 -59.13 -3.10
N PRO A 398 -27.91 -58.48 -3.91
CA PRO A 398 -27.93 -57.03 -4.17
C PRO A 398 -28.51 -56.24 -2.97
N PRO A 399 -28.13 -54.95 -2.82
CA PRO A 399 -28.61 -54.12 -1.72
C PRO A 399 -30.13 -53.95 -1.80
N GLY A 400 -30.81 -54.05 -0.66
CA GLY A 400 -32.25 -53.95 -0.54
C GLY A 400 -32.99 -55.29 -0.66
N GLU A 401 -32.40 -56.31 -1.26
CA GLU A 401 -33.02 -57.65 -1.40
C GLU A 401 -32.22 -58.77 -0.74
N SER A 402 -31.08 -58.42 -0.12
CA SER A 402 -30.21 -59.37 0.55
C SER A 402 -30.85 -60.01 1.78
N ALA A 403 -30.31 -61.15 2.20
CA ALA A 403 -30.72 -61.81 3.42
C ALA A 403 -30.56 -60.90 4.64
N PHE A 404 -29.43 -60.18 4.71
CA PHE A 404 -29.15 -59.23 5.78
C PHE A 404 -30.14 -58.07 5.82
N ASP A 405 -30.43 -57.43 4.67
CA ASP A 405 -31.36 -56.29 4.60
C ASP A 405 -32.77 -56.67 5.02
N SER A 406 -33.21 -57.87 4.65
CA SER A 406 -34.53 -58.39 5.00
C SER A 406 -34.65 -58.63 6.51
N ILE A 407 -33.62 -59.19 7.16
CA ILE A 407 -33.58 -59.32 8.62
C ILE A 407 -33.49 -57.96 9.32
N ALA A 408 -32.69 -57.02 8.80
CA ALA A 408 -32.55 -55.69 9.37
C ALA A 408 -33.90 -54.94 9.38
N ARG A 409 -34.66 -55.02 8.29
CA ARG A 409 -36.03 -54.48 8.21
C ARG A 409 -37.01 -55.19 9.14
N ALA A 410 -36.93 -56.52 9.23
CA ALA A 410 -37.78 -57.29 10.14
C ALA A 410 -37.56 -56.89 11.60
N ARG A 411 -36.29 -56.65 11.98
CA ARG A 411 -35.92 -56.15 13.32
C ARG A 411 -36.39 -54.73 13.58
N ALA A 412 -36.34 -53.85 12.59
CA ALA A 412 -36.88 -52.49 12.74
C ALA A 412 -38.38 -52.50 13.02
N LEU A 413 -39.13 -53.47 12.45
CA LEU A 413 -40.56 -53.63 12.69
C LEU A 413 -40.86 -54.34 14.02
N ALA A 414 -40.08 -55.36 14.39
CA ALA A 414 -40.33 -56.14 15.61
C ALA A 414 -39.02 -56.50 16.35
N PRO A 415 -38.42 -55.53 17.07
CA PRO A 415 -37.10 -55.71 17.69
C PRO A 415 -37.11 -56.79 18.80
N GLN A 416 -38.26 -56.98 19.45
CA GLN A 416 -38.43 -57.98 20.51
C GLN A 416 -38.92 -59.35 19.99
N SER A 417 -39.11 -59.52 18.68
CA SER A 417 -39.57 -60.80 18.12
C SER A 417 -38.54 -61.91 18.27
N ARG A 418 -38.96 -63.04 18.87
CA ARG A 418 -38.14 -64.25 18.98
C ARG A 418 -37.80 -64.84 17.61
N ALA A 419 -38.71 -64.75 16.64
CA ALA A 419 -38.49 -65.24 15.28
C ALA A 419 -37.38 -64.46 14.56
N VAL A 420 -37.36 -63.13 14.73
CA VAL A 420 -36.31 -62.27 14.15
C VAL A 420 -34.95 -62.58 14.77
N ARG A 421 -34.88 -62.73 16.10
CA ARG A 421 -33.63 -63.13 16.78
C ARG A 421 -33.12 -64.49 16.29
N ALA A 422 -34.02 -65.47 16.13
CA ALA A 422 -33.66 -66.79 15.61
C ALA A 422 -33.13 -66.72 14.18
N ALA A 423 -33.75 -65.91 13.31
CA ALA A 423 -33.27 -65.69 11.94
C ALA A 423 -31.89 -64.99 11.91
N SER A 424 -31.67 -63.99 12.77
CA SER A 424 -30.35 -63.33 12.88
C SER A 424 -29.26 -64.33 13.30
N ALA A 425 -29.55 -65.17 14.29
CA ALA A 425 -28.62 -66.20 14.75
C ALA A 425 -28.27 -67.22 13.66
N ARG A 426 -29.24 -67.60 12.80
CA ARG A 426 -29.00 -68.49 11.66
C ARG A 426 -28.13 -67.86 10.58
N LEU A 427 -28.22 -66.56 10.35
CA LEU A 427 -27.44 -65.85 9.32
C LEU A 427 -26.00 -65.51 9.76
N LEU A 428 -25.73 -65.49 11.07
CA LEU A 428 -24.42 -65.11 11.61
C LEU A 428 -23.25 -65.96 11.09
N PRO A 429 -23.34 -67.32 11.00
CA PRO A 429 -22.29 -68.13 10.40
C PRO A 429 -21.94 -67.72 8.96
N ASP A 430 -22.94 -67.43 8.12
CA ASP A 430 -22.70 -67.01 6.73
C ASP A 430 -21.94 -65.67 6.66
N ALA A 431 -22.23 -64.76 7.61
CA ALA A 431 -21.54 -63.49 7.73
C ALA A 431 -20.09 -63.64 8.22
N ARG A 432 -19.83 -64.62 9.10
CA ARG A 432 -18.46 -65.02 9.48
C ARG A 432 -17.70 -65.56 8.28
N ASP A 433 -18.31 -66.46 7.50
CA ASP A 433 -17.66 -67.03 6.32
C ASP A 433 -17.43 -65.98 5.22
N CYS A 434 -18.38 -65.06 5.03
CA CYS A 434 -18.23 -63.88 4.17
C CYS A 434 -16.99 -63.09 4.55
N TYR A 435 -16.85 -62.75 5.83
CA TYR A 435 -15.71 -61.99 6.34
C TYR A 435 -14.38 -62.72 6.05
N GLU A 436 -14.29 -64.00 6.37
CA GLU A 436 -13.05 -64.78 6.17
C GLU A 436 -12.71 -64.98 4.68
N ARG A 437 -13.70 -65.10 3.80
CA ARG A 437 -13.47 -65.17 2.35
C ARG A 437 -12.97 -63.83 1.80
N GLU A 438 -13.64 -62.73 2.13
CA GLU A 438 -13.29 -61.40 1.62
C GLU A 438 -11.95 -60.90 2.16
N LEU A 439 -11.60 -61.26 3.41
CA LEU A 439 -10.29 -60.96 3.98
C LEU A 439 -9.17 -61.71 3.25
N ARG A 440 -9.37 -63.01 2.94
CA ARG A 440 -8.44 -63.82 2.14
C ARG A 440 -8.31 -63.30 0.70
N ALA A 441 -9.40 -62.83 0.10
CA ALA A 441 -9.42 -62.22 -1.22
C ALA A 441 -8.89 -60.77 -1.26
N ASN A 442 -8.32 -60.27 -0.15
CA ASN A 442 -7.86 -58.88 0.01
C ASN A 442 -8.91 -57.81 -0.34
N SER A 443 -10.19 -58.18 -0.26
CA SER A 443 -11.33 -57.33 -0.63
C SER A 443 -11.83 -56.58 0.60
N LEU A 444 -10.98 -55.71 1.15
CA LEU A 444 -11.14 -55.15 2.49
C LEU A 444 -12.43 -54.35 2.71
N GLY A 445 -12.95 -53.69 1.67
CA GLY A 445 -14.25 -53.01 1.72
C GLY A 445 -15.41 -53.98 1.87
N ARG A 446 -15.39 -55.11 1.15
CA ARG A 446 -16.41 -56.18 1.31
C ARG A 446 -16.25 -56.90 2.64
N ALA A 447 -15.02 -57.16 3.08
CA ALA A 447 -14.75 -57.70 4.40
C ALA A 447 -15.31 -56.79 5.51
N ARG A 448 -15.19 -55.46 5.36
CA ARG A 448 -15.82 -54.51 6.29
C ARG A 448 -17.35 -54.65 6.31
N ALA A 449 -17.99 -54.74 5.15
CA ALA A 449 -19.44 -54.94 5.08
C ALA A 449 -19.88 -56.26 5.76
N CYS A 450 -19.15 -57.37 5.56
CA CYS A 450 -19.42 -58.62 6.28
C CYS A 450 -19.23 -58.47 7.80
N LEU A 451 -18.20 -57.72 8.23
CA LEU A 451 -17.94 -57.46 9.66
C LEU A 451 -19.05 -56.63 10.32
N ASP A 452 -19.53 -55.60 9.62
CA ASP A 452 -20.66 -54.79 10.09
C ASP A 452 -21.95 -55.63 10.16
N ALA A 453 -22.13 -56.56 9.22
CA ALA A 453 -23.22 -57.53 9.29
C ALA A 453 -23.10 -58.47 10.49
N ARG A 454 -21.91 -58.98 10.83
CA ARG A 454 -21.68 -59.78 12.06
C ARG A 454 -22.08 -59.00 13.31
N ALA A 455 -21.61 -57.76 13.44
CA ALA A 455 -21.98 -56.89 14.56
C ALA A 455 -23.50 -56.73 14.67
N ALA A 456 -24.16 -56.45 13.53
CA ALA A 456 -25.59 -56.28 13.47
C ALA A 456 -26.37 -57.58 13.66
N LEU A 457 -25.80 -58.76 13.47
CA LEU A 457 -26.47 -60.05 13.70
C LEU A 457 -26.32 -60.55 15.15
N GLY A 458 -25.60 -59.81 16.00
CA GLY A 458 -25.42 -60.15 17.42
C GLY A 458 -24.24 -61.08 17.67
N GLU A 459 -23.15 -60.90 16.92
CA GLU A 459 -21.86 -61.56 17.18
C GLU A 459 -21.39 -61.35 18.63
N ASP A 460 -20.69 -62.34 19.17
CA ASP A 460 -20.05 -62.22 20.48
C ASP A 460 -19.07 -61.03 20.50
N PRO A 461 -19.07 -60.17 21.53
CA PRO A 461 -18.22 -58.99 21.58
C PRO A 461 -16.72 -59.28 21.44
N GLY A 462 -16.23 -60.40 22.00
CA GLY A 462 -14.83 -60.81 21.91
C GLY A 462 -14.46 -61.25 20.50
N GLU A 463 -15.28 -62.10 19.89
CA GLU A 463 -15.12 -62.54 18.49
C GLU A 463 -15.18 -61.38 17.50
N LEU A 464 -16.07 -60.41 17.77
CA LEU A 464 -16.21 -59.21 16.96
C LEU A 464 -15.00 -58.28 17.11
N ALA A 465 -14.49 -58.10 18.34
CA ALA A 465 -13.29 -57.31 18.59
C ALA A 465 -12.08 -57.92 17.89
N ALA A 466 -11.86 -59.23 18.01
CA ALA A 466 -10.79 -59.94 17.33
C ALA A 466 -10.88 -59.79 15.80
N ALA A 467 -12.09 -59.84 15.22
CA ALA A 467 -12.29 -59.60 13.80
C ALA A 467 -12.00 -58.15 13.39
N ARG A 468 -12.41 -57.15 14.19
CA ARG A 468 -12.07 -55.74 13.95
C ARG A 468 -10.56 -55.52 13.95
N THR A 469 -9.85 -56.05 14.94
CA THR A 469 -8.39 -55.94 15.02
C THR A 469 -7.72 -56.55 13.79
N ARG A 470 -8.12 -57.76 13.36
CA ARG A 470 -7.57 -58.40 12.15
C ARG A 470 -7.79 -57.56 10.89
N LEU A 471 -8.99 -56.99 10.71
CA LEU A 471 -9.27 -56.14 9.56
C LEU A 471 -8.48 -54.82 9.61
N ALA A 472 -8.37 -54.20 10.78
CA ALA A 472 -7.60 -52.97 10.97
C ALA A 472 -6.10 -53.21 10.72
N GLN A 473 -5.54 -54.31 11.22
CA GLN A 473 -4.16 -54.73 10.92
C GLN A 473 -3.93 -54.91 9.43
N ARG A 474 -4.91 -55.49 8.69
CA ARG A 474 -4.80 -55.64 7.25
C ARG A 474 -4.80 -54.30 6.51
N TRP A 475 -5.63 -53.34 6.95
CA TRP A 475 -5.59 -51.96 6.43
C TRP A 475 -4.26 -51.26 6.73
N LEU A 476 -3.68 -51.46 7.91
CA LEU A 476 -2.35 -50.94 8.23
C LEU A 476 -1.28 -51.55 7.32
N ALA A 477 -1.33 -52.85 7.03
CA ALA A 477 -0.40 -53.49 6.10
C ALA A 477 -0.48 -52.86 4.70
N VAL A 478 -1.69 -52.66 4.18
CA VAL A 478 -1.90 -51.94 2.90
C VAL A 478 -1.37 -50.51 2.98
N GLY A 479 -1.64 -49.79 4.08
CA GLY A 479 -1.12 -48.43 4.28
C GLY A 479 0.40 -48.36 4.27
N ASN A 480 1.09 -49.31 4.91
CA ASN A 480 2.55 -49.40 4.92
C ASN A 480 3.12 -49.64 3.52
N GLU A 481 2.51 -50.55 2.74
CA GLU A 481 2.89 -50.81 1.35
C GLU A 481 2.75 -49.54 0.48
N ARG A 482 1.62 -48.83 0.62
CA ARG A 482 1.34 -47.59 -0.12
C ARG A 482 2.30 -46.46 0.27
N LEU A 483 2.62 -46.36 1.55
CA LEU A 483 3.61 -45.39 2.05
C LEU A 483 5.00 -45.67 1.47
N GLY A 484 5.41 -46.94 1.43
CA GLY A 484 6.67 -47.35 0.79
C GLY A 484 6.74 -47.06 -0.71
N ALA A 485 5.58 -47.02 -1.39
CA ALA A 485 5.45 -46.62 -2.79
C ALA A 485 5.33 -45.10 -3.00
N GLY A 486 5.44 -44.28 -1.94
CA GLY A 486 5.30 -42.82 -2.02
C GLY A 486 3.85 -42.33 -2.17
N GLU A 487 2.86 -43.21 -2.06
CA GLU A 487 1.43 -42.88 -2.24
C GLU A 487 0.82 -42.34 -0.93
N ILE A 488 1.28 -41.17 -0.46
CA ILE A 488 0.93 -40.60 0.87
C ILE A 488 -0.58 -40.50 1.09
N GLU A 489 -1.34 -40.00 0.11
CA GLU A 489 -2.80 -39.89 0.18
C GLU A 489 -3.51 -41.24 0.36
N ARG A 490 -3.01 -42.29 -0.31
CA ARG A 490 -3.58 -43.65 -0.18
C ARG A 490 -3.22 -44.27 1.16
N ALA A 491 -2.00 -44.03 1.66
CA ALA A 491 -1.57 -44.42 2.99
C ALA A 491 -2.41 -43.72 4.09
N GLN A 492 -2.73 -42.43 3.91
CA GLN A 492 -3.53 -41.65 4.85
C GLN A 492 -4.97 -42.18 4.91
N ARG A 493 -5.57 -42.51 3.76
CA ARG A 493 -6.89 -43.17 3.73
C ARG A 493 -6.88 -44.51 4.46
N ALA A 494 -5.85 -45.32 4.29
CA ALA A 494 -5.72 -46.59 5.00
C ALA A 494 -5.60 -46.41 6.52
N LEU A 495 -4.87 -45.38 6.98
CA LEU A 495 -4.77 -45.02 8.40
C LEU A 495 -6.14 -44.64 8.99
N VAL A 496 -6.90 -43.79 8.29
CA VAL A 496 -8.25 -43.37 8.72
C VAL A 496 -9.17 -44.59 8.83
N LEU A 497 -9.15 -45.48 7.85
CA LEU A 497 -9.96 -46.70 7.86
C LEU A 497 -9.57 -47.64 8.99
N ALA A 498 -8.27 -47.91 9.19
CA ALA A 498 -7.80 -48.76 10.29
C ALA A 498 -8.25 -48.23 11.65
N ARG A 499 -8.08 -46.93 11.91
CA ARG A 499 -8.51 -46.27 13.16
C ARG A 499 -10.02 -46.32 13.37
N ALA A 500 -10.81 -46.15 12.31
CA ALA A 500 -12.26 -46.22 12.39
C ALA A 500 -12.77 -47.63 12.69
N ILE A 501 -12.01 -48.65 12.29
CA ILE A 501 -12.35 -50.06 12.52
C ILE A 501 -11.97 -50.50 13.94
N ASP A 502 -10.74 -50.19 14.36
CA ASP A 502 -10.20 -50.49 15.68
C ASP A 502 -9.21 -49.38 16.10
N PRO A 503 -9.62 -48.45 16.99
CA PRO A 503 -8.76 -47.39 17.48
C PRO A 503 -7.55 -47.88 18.28
N GLY A 504 -7.62 -49.10 18.84
CA GLY A 504 -6.57 -49.71 19.66
C GLY A 504 -5.70 -50.70 18.90
N VAL A 505 -5.80 -50.75 17.57
CA VAL A 505 -5.04 -51.73 16.77
C VAL A 505 -3.52 -51.55 16.95
N PRO A 506 -2.77 -52.63 17.24
CA PRO A 506 -1.32 -52.56 17.35
C PRO A 506 -0.65 -51.97 16.10
N GLY A 507 0.33 -51.07 16.29
CA GLY A 507 1.07 -50.42 15.20
C GLY A 507 0.40 -49.20 14.56
N LEU A 508 -0.78 -48.79 15.03
CA LEU A 508 -1.49 -47.60 14.53
C LEU A 508 -0.68 -46.31 14.74
N ASP A 509 -0.13 -46.12 15.94
CA ASP A 509 0.62 -44.93 16.31
C ASP A 509 1.95 -44.82 15.56
N ASP A 510 2.69 -45.92 15.46
CA ASP A 510 3.93 -45.98 14.69
C ASP A 510 3.70 -45.67 13.20
N PHE A 511 2.59 -46.16 12.64
CA PHE A 511 2.21 -45.83 11.26
C PHE A 511 1.85 -44.34 11.11
N ARG A 512 1.08 -43.78 12.04
CA ARG A 512 0.74 -42.35 12.08
C ARG A 512 1.98 -41.46 12.15
N GLN A 513 2.98 -41.83 12.95
CA GLN A 513 4.24 -41.07 13.07
C GLN A 513 5.04 -41.09 11.75
N ARG A 514 5.20 -42.27 11.14
CA ARG A 514 5.90 -42.42 9.86
C ARG A 514 5.23 -41.64 8.73
N LEU A 515 3.91 -41.62 8.69
CA LEU A 515 3.17 -40.88 7.68
C LEU A 515 3.34 -39.36 7.82
N ARG A 516 3.37 -38.83 9.05
CA ARG A 516 3.71 -37.41 9.28
C ARG A 516 5.12 -37.07 8.83
N ALA A 517 6.09 -37.93 9.14
CA ALA A 517 7.48 -37.72 8.73
C ALA A 517 7.62 -37.71 7.20
N ALA A 518 6.90 -38.60 6.50
CA ALA A 518 6.89 -38.63 5.04
C ALA A 518 6.17 -37.43 4.40
N GLY A 519 5.08 -36.93 5.02
CA GLY A 519 4.41 -35.71 4.56
C GLY A 519 5.27 -34.46 4.69
N ALA A 520 5.99 -34.31 5.81
CA ALA A 520 6.89 -33.19 6.05
C ALA A 520 8.18 -33.18 5.20
N ALA A 521 8.50 -34.30 4.53
CA ALA A 521 9.64 -34.42 3.63
C ALA A 521 9.27 -34.22 2.15
N GLY A 522 7.97 -34.12 1.85
CA GLY A 522 7.44 -33.92 0.49
C GLY A 522 6.96 -32.48 0.21
N ASP A 523 6.91 -31.64 1.23
CA ASP A 523 6.75 -30.18 1.17
C ASP A 523 8.13 -29.51 1.23
#